data_AF-A0AAE1SYT0-F1
#
_entry.id   AF-A0AAE1SYT0-F1
#
_cell.length_a   1.000
_cell.length_b   1.000
_cell.length_c   1.000
_cell.angle_alpha   90.00
_cell.angle_beta   90.00
_cell.angle_gamma   90.00
#
_symmetry.space_group_name_H-M   'P 1'
#
loop_
_entity.id
_entity.type
_entity.pdbx_description
1 polymer ?
#
loop_
_entity_poly.entity_id
_entity_poly.type
_entity_poly.pdbx_seq_one_letter_code
_entity_poly.pdbx_strand_id
1 'polypeptide(L)'
;MDNVRNPVGNPLAGIDPEEIVDTRPYTNLLSQFITGNSRVNPAVSNLPRKWNPCVVGSHDLYEHPHINDLAYMPATKDGRFGFNLLVGGFFSAKRCDEAIPLDAWVPADDVVPVCKAILEAFRDLGFRGNRQKCRMMWLIDELGVEGFRTEVEKRMPQKELERASPEELVKKQWERRDYLGDRNWKATALLVFTFQWVVSKQTTWMI
;
A
#
# COMPACT_ATOMS: atom_id res chain seq x y z
N MET A 1 -8.03 -9.62 -15.48
CA MET A 1 -7.75 -10.29 -14.20
C MET A 1 -7.90 -9.32 -13.05
N ASP A 2 -8.59 -9.79 -12.01
CA ASP A 2 -9.17 -8.98 -10.95
C ASP A 2 -8.67 -9.51 -9.59
N ASN A 3 -7.41 -9.17 -9.31
CA ASN A 3 -6.62 -9.60 -8.16
C ASN A 3 -5.92 -8.40 -7.54
N VAL A 4 -5.46 -8.59 -6.30
CA VAL A 4 -4.46 -7.73 -5.66
C VAL A 4 -3.14 -7.79 -6.43
N ARG A 5 -2.49 -6.64 -6.61
CA ARG A 5 -1.19 -6.50 -7.30
C ARG A 5 -0.04 -6.57 -6.31
N ASN A 6 1.18 -6.52 -6.83
CA ASN A 6 2.40 -6.59 -6.03
C ASN A 6 2.40 -5.49 -4.94
N PRO A 7 2.53 -5.85 -3.64
CA PRO A 7 2.72 -4.88 -2.58
C PRO A 7 4.03 -4.11 -2.79
N VAL A 8 3.92 -2.79 -2.97
CA VAL A 8 5.08 -1.91 -3.13
C VAL A 8 5.56 -1.45 -1.75
N GLY A 9 6.88 -1.38 -1.55
CA GLY A 9 7.52 -0.88 -0.34
C GLY A 9 8.70 0.03 -0.67
N ASN A 10 9.38 0.54 0.36
CA ASN A 10 10.58 1.36 0.21
C ASN A 10 11.70 0.56 -0.47
N PRO A 11 12.24 0.99 -1.62
CA PRO A 11 13.37 0.32 -2.25
C PRO A 11 14.64 0.29 -1.39
N LEU A 12 14.73 1.17 -0.38
CA LEU A 12 15.87 1.28 0.53
C LEU A 12 15.59 0.74 1.94
N ALA A 13 14.55 -0.10 2.08
CA ALA A 13 14.13 -0.66 3.35
C ALA A 13 15.24 -1.49 4.04
N GLY A 14 15.50 -1.17 5.31
CA GLY A 14 16.50 -1.78 6.18
C GLY A 14 17.94 -1.34 5.92
N ILE A 15 18.18 -0.45 4.94
CA ILE A 15 19.51 0.02 4.58
C ILE A 15 19.65 1.55 4.63
N ASP A 16 18.58 2.32 4.44
CA ASP A 16 18.65 3.78 4.40
C ASP A 16 18.71 4.42 5.81
N PRO A 17 19.73 5.26 6.11
CA PRO A 17 19.85 6.03 7.36
C PRO A 17 18.59 6.81 7.72
N GLU A 18 17.91 7.34 6.70
CA GLU A 18 16.76 8.23 6.84
C GLU A 18 15.40 7.51 6.70
N GLU A 19 15.37 6.17 6.67
CA GLU A 19 14.09 5.46 6.59
C GLU A 19 13.27 5.66 7.87
N ILE A 20 11.96 5.73 7.72
CA ILE A 20 11.00 5.82 8.83
C ILE A 20 10.82 4.45 9.47
N VAL A 21 10.59 3.44 8.63
CA VAL A 21 10.33 2.05 9.04
C VAL A 21 10.72 1.11 7.91
N ASP A 22 11.28 -0.05 8.26
CA ASP A 22 11.52 -1.13 7.31
C ASP A 22 10.18 -1.70 6.81
N THR A 23 9.92 -1.55 5.51
CA THR A 23 8.65 -1.96 4.87
C THR A 23 8.60 -3.46 4.53
N ARG A 24 9.72 -4.18 4.57
CA ARG A 24 9.81 -5.58 4.12
C ARG A 24 8.92 -6.51 4.95
N PRO A 25 8.86 -6.44 6.29
CA PRO A 25 7.97 -7.30 7.07
C PRO A 25 6.50 -7.16 6.66
N TYR A 26 6.02 -5.94 6.46
CA TYR A 26 4.64 -5.66 6.10
C TYR A 26 4.29 -6.08 4.67
N THR A 27 5.14 -5.76 3.69
CA THR A 27 4.92 -6.15 2.29
C THR A 27 5.03 -7.68 2.11
N ASN A 28 5.90 -8.35 2.86
CA ASN A 28 5.96 -9.81 2.91
C ASN A 28 4.68 -10.42 3.48
N LEU A 29 4.18 -9.90 4.61
CA LEU A 29 2.93 -10.36 5.22
C LEU A 29 1.73 -10.16 4.29
N LEU A 30 1.64 -8.99 3.61
CA LEU A 30 0.61 -8.74 2.61
C LEU A 30 0.71 -9.76 1.46
N SER A 31 1.90 -9.99 0.91
CA SER A 31 2.12 -10.95 -0.18
C SER A 31 1.74 -12.39 0.23
N GLN A 32 2.14 -12.80 1.43
CA GLN A 32 1.78 -14.11 2.01
C GLN A 32 0.26 -14.24 2.18
N PHE A 33 -0.41 -13.21 2.70
CA PHE A 33 -1.86 -13.19 2.82
C PHE A 33 -2.56 -13.27 1.46
N ILE A 34 -2.14 -12.46 0.49
CA ILE A 34 -2.72 -12.40 -0.86
C ILE A 34 -2.59 -13.73 -1.59
N THR A 35 -1.45 -14.40 -1.44
CA THR A 35 -1.14 -15.65 -2.15
C THR A 35 -1.49 -16.91 -1.35
N GLY A 36 -1.97 -16.78 -0.11
CA GLY A 36 -2.24 -17.93 0.75
C GLY A 36 -0.98 -18.73 1.11
N ASN A 37 0.15 -18.02 1.30
CA ASN A 37 1.49 -18.61 1.38
C ASN A 37 1.82 -19.42 0.11
N SER A 38 1.65 -18.80 -1.06
CA SER A 38 1.86 -19.43 -2.38
C SER A 38 0.93 -20.60 -2.73
N ARG A 39 -0.16 -20.82 -1.97
CA ARG A 39 -1.17 -21.88 -2.21
C ARG A 39 -2.48 -21.38 -2.85
N VAL A 40 -2.51 -20.11 -3.26
CA VAL A 40 -3.69 -19.34 -3.68
C VAL A 40 -4.62 -19.02 -2.50
N ASN A 41 -5.09 -17.78 -2.43
CA ASN A 41 -6.13 -17.35 -1.49
C ASN A 41 -7.42 -16.99 -2.26
N PRO A 42 -8.40 -17.90 -2.36
CA PRO A 42 -9.66 -17.66 -3.08
C PRO A 42 -10.47 -16.49 -2.52
N ALA A 43 -10.29 -16.14 -1.24
CA ALA A 43 -11.06 -15.08 -0.59
C ALA A 43 -10.81 -13.69 -1.18
N VAL A 44 -9.65 -13.49 -1.83
CA VAL A 44 -9.22 -12.20 -2.39
C VAL A 44 -8.87 -12.27 -3.90
N SER A 45 -9.23 -13.37 -4.58
CA SER A 45 -8.91 -13.59 -5.99
C SER A 45 -10.08 -13.37 -6.96
N ASN A 46 -11.26 -13.00 -6.45
CA ASN A 46 -12.46 -12.67 -7.24
C ASN A 46 -12.95 -11.25 -6.95
N LEU A 47 -12.05 -10.27 -7.09
CA LEU A 47 -12.39 -8.86 -6.91
C LEU A 47 -13.18 -8.34 -8.12
N PRO A 48 -13.92 -7.23 -8.00
CA PRO A 48 -14.52 -6.57 -9.16
C PRO A 48 -13.48 -6.06 -10.17
N ARG A 49 -12.30 -5.63 -9.69
CA ARG A 49 -11.21 -5.12 -10.53
C ARG A 49 -9.84 -5.25 -9.85
N LYS A 50 -8.75 -4.96 -10.58
CA LYS A 50 -7.38 -4.86 -10.03
C LYS A 50 -7.35 -3.90 -8.83
N TRP A 51 -6.49 -4.21 -7.86
CA TRP A 51 -6.33 -3.42 -6.64
C TRP A 51 -4.84 -3.39 -6.23
N ASN A 52 -4.29 -2.21 -5.94
CA ASN A 52 -2.87 -1.95 -5.71
C ASN A 52 -2.61 -1.53 -4.25
N PRO A 53 -1.80 -2.29 -3.50
CA PRO A 53 -1.31 -1.88 -2.17
C PRO A 53 0.10 -1.30 -2.20
N CYS A 54 0.38 -0.35 -1.30
CA CYS A 54 1.74 0.01 -0.92
C CYS A 54 1.88 0.31 0.59
N VAL A 55 3.09 0.10 1.13
CA VAL A 55 3.46 0.43 2.50
C VAL A 55 4.58 1.46 2.47
N VAL A 56 4.35 2.65 3.03
CA VAL A 56 5.34 3.72 3.04
C VAL A 56 6.32 3.54 4.19
N GLY A 57 7.62 3.65 3.88
CA GLY A 57 8.69 3.69 4.89
C GLY A 57 9.75 4.74 4.61
N SER A 58 9.52 5.62 3.63
CA SER A 58 10.45 6.70 3.24
C SER A 58 9.79 8.07 3.36
N HIS A 59 10.60 9.09 3.65
CA HIS A 59 10.17 10.49 3.52
C HIS A 59 10.03 10.91 2.04
N ASP A 60 10.75 10.25 1.14
CA ASP A 60 10.74 10.49 -0.31
C ASP A 60 9.43 10.05 -1.00
N LEU A 61 8.62 9.25 -0.31
CA LEU A 61 7.40 8.62 -0.84
C LEU A 61 7.66 7.86 -2.15
N TYR A 62 8.75 7.08 -2.19
CA TYR A 62 9.10 6.24 -3.34
C TYR A 62 7.99 5.25 -3.73
N GLU A 63 7.14 4.91 -2.77
CA GLU A 63 6.06 3.93 -2.87
C GLU A 63 4.79 4.51 -3.50
N HIS A 64 4.77 5.82 -3.77
CA HIS A 64 3.69 6.55 -4.43
C HIS A 64 2.30 6.30 -3.81
N PRO A 65 2.09 6.64 -2.52
CA PRO A 65 0.85 6.33 -1.80
C PRO A 65 -0.40 6.95 -2.43
N HIS A 66 -0.27 8.13 -3.02
CA HIS A 66 -1.37 8.86 -3.66
C HIS A 66 -2.04 8.11 -4.84
N ILE A 67 -1.42 7.07 -5.42
CA ILE A 67 -1.99 6.35 -6.59
C ILE A 67 -2.29 4.86 -6.32
N ASN A 68 -2.23 4.45 -5.06
CA ASN A 68 -2.54 3.08 -4.64
C ASN A 68 -3.99 2.99 -4.13
N ASP A 69 -4.64 1.85 -4.36
CA ASP A 69 -5.98 1.61 -3.85
C ASP A 69 -5.97 1.55 -2.31
N LEU A 70 -4.87 1.10 -1.70
CA LEU A 70 -4.59 1.24 -0.27
C LEU A 70 -3.12 1.60 -0.05
N ALA A 71 -2.91 2.68 0.69
CA ALA A 71 -1.58 3.06 1.15
C ALA A 71 -1.54 3.15 2.67
N TYR A 72 -0.53 2.51 3.26
CA TYR A 72 -0.21 2.59 4.68
C TYR A 72 0.79 3.73 4.90
N MET A 73 0.35 4.80 5.57
CA MET A 73 1.16 5.98 5.89
C MET A 73 1.66 5.87 7.34
N PRO A 74 2.98 5.78 7.59
CA PRO A 74 3.50 5.58 8.95
C PRO A 74 3.16 6.77 9.85
N ALA A 75 2.57 6.46 11.01
CA ALA A 75 2.06 7.46 11.95
C ALA A 75 2.16 6.93 13.39
N THR A 76 2.37 7.83 14.35
CA THR A 76 2.28 7.50 15.78
C THR A 76 0.89 7.88 16.27
N LYS A 77 0.28 7.07 17.13
CA LYS A 77 -0.98 7.40 17.78
C LYS A 77 -0.97 6.97 19.23
N ASP A 78 -1.16 7.92 20.14
CA ASP A 78 -1.16 7.66 21.59
C ASP A 78 0.11 6.90 22.04
N GLY A 79 1.27 7.26 21.47
CA GLY A 79 2.56 6.59 21.75
C GLY A 79 2.76 5.22 21.09
N ARG A 80 1.81 4.74 20.27
CA ARG A 80 1.91 3.48 19.53
C ARG A 80 2.28 3.74 18.07
N PHE A 81 3.16 2.92 17.52
CA PHE A 81 3.47 2.95 16.09
C PHE A 81 2.41 2.20 15.27
N GLY A 82 2.03 2.77 14.13
CA GLY A 82 1.08 2.18 13.21
C GLY A 82 0.98 2.95 11.90
N PHE A 83 -0.17 2.86 11.26
CA PHE A 83 -0.38 3.43 9.93
C PHE A 83 -1.74 4.14 9.83
N ASN A 84 -1.71 5.40 9.39
CA ASN A 84 -2.87 6.05 8.79
C ASN A 84 -3.16 5.41 7.42
N LEU A 85 -4.43 5.36 7.03
CA LEU A 85 -4.85 4.70 5.80
C LEU A 85 -5.37 5.69 4.75
N LEU A 86 -4.78 5.63 3.55
CA LEU A 86 -5.32 6.28 2.34
C LEU A 86 -5.93 5.21 1.43
N VAL A 87 -7.03 5.54 0.76
CA VAL A 87 -7.78 4.60 -0.07
C VAL A 87 -8.21 5.19 -1.41
N GLY A 88 -8.33 4.31 -2.42
CA GLY A 88 -9.00 4.60 -3.68
C GLY A 88 -8.12 5.17 -4.80
N GLY A 89 -6.84 5.44 -4.57
CA GLY A 89 -5.95 5.99 -5.60
C GLY A 89 -5.86 5.09 -6.84
N PHE A 90 -6.02 5.68 -8.03
CA PHE A 90 -5.96 4.91 -9.25
C PHE A 90 -5.76 5.68 -10.56
N PHE A 91 -5.23 4.96 -11.55
CA PHE A 91 -5.24 5.37 -12.96
C PHE A 91 -6.10 4.46 -13.84
N SER A 92 -6.80 5.10 -14.79
CA SER A 92 -7.52 4.47 -15.89
C SER A 92 -7.64 5.45 -17.06
N ALA A 93 -7.99 4.95 -18.25
CA ALA A 93 -8.23 5.82 -19.41
C ALA A 93 -9.40 6.81 -19.21
N LYS A 94 -10.35 6.51 -18.31
CA LYS A 94 -11.56 7.33 -18.08
C LYS A 94 -11.37 8.36 -16.96
N ARG A 95 -10.68 7.99 -15.90
CA ARG A 95 -10.48 8.78 -14.67
C ARG A 95 -9.16 8.39 -14.02
N CYS A 96 -8.47 9.40 -13.53
CA CYS A 96 -7.34 9.30 -12.63
C CYS A 96 -7.75 10.00 -11.33
N ASP A 97 -7.45 9.40 -10.19
CA ASP A 97 -7.78 9.99 -8.90
C ASP A 97 -6.71 9.65 -7.87
N GLU A 98 -6.49 10.59 -6.96
CA GLU A 98 -5.59 10.39 -5.84
C GLU A 98 -6.29 9.65 -4.69
N ALA A 99 -5.51 8.94 -3.88
CA ALA A 99 -6.01 8.27 -2.69
C ALA A 99 -6.47 9.32 -1.66
N ILE A 100 -7.62 9.09 -1.05
CA ILE A 100 -8.19 9.96 -0.02
C ILE A 100 -8.04 9.32 1.37
N PRO A 101 -7.96 10.10 2.46
CA PRO A 101 -7.96 9.54 3.80
C PRO A 101 -9.22 8.73 4.07
N LEU A 102 -9.06 7.51 4.59
CA LEU A 102 -10.17 6.72 5.14
C LEU A 102 -10.64 7.25 6.51
N ASP A 103 -9.91 8.21 7.07
CA ASP A 103 -9.99 8.61 8.47
C ASP A 103 -9.88 7.40 9.41
N ALA A 104 -8.83 6.61 9.18
CA ALA A 104 -8.52 5.42 9.94
C ALA A 104 -7.03 5.30 10.24
N TRP A 105 -6.72 4.78 11.43
CA TRP A 105 -5.40 4.37 11.86
C TRP A 105 -5.45 2.93 12.38
N VAL A 106 -4.41 2.16 12.11
CA VAL A 106 -4.25 0.80 12.65
C VAL A 106 -2.86 0.61 13.27
N PRO A 107 -2.72 -0.17 14.34
CA PRO A 107 -1.42 -0.57 14.83
C PRO A 107 -0.70 -1.46 13.80
N ALA A 108 0.62 -1.57 13.93
CA ALA A 108 1.46 -2.22 12.92
C ALA A 108 1.17 -3.73 12.72
N ASP A 109 0.63 -4.40 13.73
CA ASP A 109 0.16 -5.79 13.68
C ASP A 109 -1.16 -5.96 12.91
N ASP A 110 -1.96 -4.90 12.79
CA ASP A 110 -3.24 -4.89 12.09
C ASP A 110 -3.16 -4.58 10.58
N VAL A 111 -1.95 -4.52 10.01
CA VAL A 111 -1.74 -4.33 8.56
C VAL A 111 -2.48 -5.37 7.72
N VAL A 112 -2.40 -6.66 8.06
CA VAL A 112 -3.11 -7.71 7.33
C VAL A 112 -4.62 -7.72 7.65
N PRO A 113 -5.05 -7.64 8.92
CA PRO A 113 -6.46 -7.50 9.29
C PRO A 113 -7.21 -6.42 8.49
N VAL A 114 -6.68 -5.20 8.41
CA VAL A 114 -7.36 -4.12 7.69
C VAL A 114 -7.31 -4.30 6.17
N CYS A 115 -6.21 -4.84 5.62
CA CYS A 115 -6.15 -5.21 4.22
C CYS A 115 -7.29 -6.17 3.85
N LYS A 116 -7.48 -7.21 4.68
CA LYS A 116 -8.55 -8.19 4.50
C LYS A 116 -9.92 -7.52 4.58
N ALA A 117 -10.17 -6.69 5.59
CA ALA A 117 -11.46 -6.01 5.78
C ALA A 117 -11.83 -5.13 4.57
N ILE A 118 -10.87 -4.36 4.05
CA ILE A 118 -11.05 -3.51 2.85
C ILE A 118 -11.33 -4.36 1.61
N LEU A 119 -10.57 -5.45 1.40
CA LEU A 119 -10.76 -6.33 0.25
C LEU A 119 -12.09 -7.07 0.31
N GLU A 120 -12.55 -7.47 1.50
CA GLU A 120 -13.87 -8.09 1.69
C GLU A 120 -14.99 -7.09 1.40
N ALA A 121 -14.91 -5.86 1.90
CA ALA A 121 -15.87 -4.81 1.56
C ALA A 121 -15.93 -4.56 0.05
N PHE A 122 -14.77 -4.43 -0.61
CA PHE A 122 -14.70 -4.23 -2.05
C PHE A 122 -15.20 -5.44 -2.85
N ARG A 123 -14.87 -6.67 -2.43
CA ARG A 123 -15.31 -7.91 -3.07
C ARG A 123 -16.83 -8.05 -3.03
N ASP A 124 -17.41 -7.79 -1.86
CA ASP A 124 -18.81 -8.06 -1.57
C ASP A 124 -19.73 -6.99 -2.16
N LEU A 125 -19.31 -5.72 -2.15
CA LEU A 125 -20.16 -4.58 -2.51
C LEU A 125 -19.79 -3.93 -3.85
N GLY A 126 -18.59 -4.17 -4.37
CA GLY A 126 -18.11 -3.44 -5.54
C GLY A 126 -18.85 -3.80 -6.84
N PHE A 127 -19.14 -2.78 -7.63
CA PHE A 127 -19.86 -2.89 -8.90
C PHE A 127 -19.15 -3.80 -9.92
N ARG A 128 -19.88 -4.72 -10.56
CA ARG A 128 -19.35 -5.73 -11.52
C ARG A 128 -19.82 -5.56 -12.97
N GLY A 129 -20.42 -4.42 -13.31
CA GLY A 129 -20.87 -4.11 -14.67
C GLY A 129 -19.77 -3.56 -15.57
N ASN A 130 -19.90 -2.30 -16.00
CA ASN A 130 -18.92 -1.65 -16.87
C ASN A 130 -17.52 -1.60 -16.22
N ARG A 131 -16.56 -2.33 -16.81
CA ARG A 131 -15.18 -2.46 -16.31
C ARG A 131 -14.46 -1.13 -16.05
N GLN A 132 -14.84 -0.05 -16.73
CA GLN A 132 -14.26 1.29 -16.52
C GLN A 132 -14.70 1.95 -15.20
N LYS A 133 -15.73 1.40 -14.54
CA LYS A 133 -16.33 1.86 -13.29
C LYS A 133 -16.26 0.83 -12.16
N CYS A 134 -15.39 -0.18 -12.27
CA CYS A 134 -15.28 -1.27 -11.28
C CYS A 134 -14.13 -1.11 -10.28
N ARG A 135 -13.36 -0.01 -10.32
CA ARG A 135 -12.28 0.25 -9.33
C ARG A 135 -12.86 0.70 -8.00
N MET A 136 -12.12 0.47 -6.91
CA MET A 136 -12.61 0.68 -5.55
C MET A 136 -13.07 2.13 -5.30
N MET A 137 -12.44 3.13 -5.91
CA MET A 137 -12.88 4.53 -5.77
C MET A 137 -14.35 4.73 -6.18
N TRP A 138 -14.84 4.01 -7.20
CA TRP A 138 -16.25 4.13 -7.60
C TRP A 138 -17.21 3.60 -6.53
N LEU A 139 -16.82 2.57 -5.78
CA LEU A 139 -17.58 2.08 -4.63
C LEU A 139 -17.54 3.10 -3.48
N ILE A 140 -16.39 3.75 -3.26
CA ILE A 140 -16.25 4.81 -2.26
C ILE A 140 -17.13 6.02 -2.62
N ASP A 141 -17.19 6.41 -3.90
CA ASP A 141 -18.07 7.48 -4.37
C ASP A 141 -19.55 7.13 -4.16
N GLU A 142 -19.93 5.86 -4.38
CA GLU A 142 -21.32 5.39 -4.25
C GLU A 142 -21.80 5.36 -2.80
N LEU A 143 -20.96 4.87 -1.88
CA LEU A 143 -21.29 4.77 -0.46
C LEU A 143 -20.98 6.06 0.33
N GLY A 144 -20.13 6.92 -0.20
CA GLY A 144 -19.40 7.93 0.56
C GLY A 144 -18.28 7.32 1.40
N VAL A 145 -17.24 8.11 1.72
CA VAL A 145 -16.07 7.62 2.47
C VAL A 145 -16.43 7.07 3.85
N GLU A 146 -17.35 7.71 4.58
CA GLU A 146 -17.82 7.22 5.89
C GLU A 146 -18.65 5.94 5.77
N GLY A 147 -19.45 5.81 4.70
CA GLY A 147 -20.20 4.59 4.40
C GLY A 147 -19.24 3.43 4.11
N PHE A 148 -18.22 3.67 3.30
CA PHE A 148 -17.17 2.69 3.04
C PHE A 148 -16.37 2.34 4.31
N ARG A 149 -15.98 3.34 5.11
CA ARG A 149 -15.30 3.13 6.40
C ARG A 149 -16.10 2.25 7.34
N THR A 150 -17.41 2.48 7.43
CA THR A 150 -18.33 1.67 8.24
C THR A 150 -18.34 0.20 7.78
N GLU A 151 -18.29 -0.06 6.48
CA GLU A 151 -18.22 -1.41 5.93
C GLU A 151 -16.88 -2.11 6.21
N VAL A 152 -15.78 -1.35 6.27
CA VAL A 152 -14.47 -1.85 6.69
C VAL A 152 -14.46 -2.18 8.19
N GLU A 153 -14.95 -1.27 9.03
CA GLU A 153 -15.01 -1.43 10.49
C GLU A 153 -15.79 -2.68 10.89
N LYS A 154 -16.94 -2.96 10.26
CA LYS A 154 -17.72 -4.19 10.50
C LYS A 154 -16.96 -5.50 10.23
N ARG A 155 -15.93 -5.44 9.41
CA ARG A 155 -15.11 -6.59 8.97
C ARG A 155 -13.76 -6.67 9.70
N MET A 156 -13.42 -5.66 10.50
CA MET A 156 -12.25 -5.71 11.37
C MET A 156 -12.45 -6.74 12.49
N PRO A 157 -11.36 -7.32 13.01
CA PRO A 157 -11.39 -8.01 14.30
C PRO A 157 -12.05 -7.10 15.35
N GLN A 158 -12.92 -7.68 16.19
CA GLN A 158 -13.65 -6.96 17.26
C GLN A 158 -14.57 -5.81 16.78
N LYS A 159 -14.63 -5.56 15.46
CA LYS A 159 -15.36 -4.46 14.81
C LYS A 159 -14.87 -3.08 15.26
N GLU A 160 -13.58 -2.94 15.51
CA GLU A 160 -12.96 -1.69 15.89
C GLU A 160 -12.07 -1.17 14.76
N LEU A 161 -12.22 0.11 14.44
CA LEU A 161 -11.34 0.82 13.53
C LEU A 161 -11.11 2.21 14.10
N GLU A 162 -9.90 2.45 14.58
CA GLU A 162 -9.58 3.74 15.18
C GLU A 162 -9.55 4.86 14.12
N ARG A 163 -9.89 6.09 14.51
CA ARG A 163 -9.78 7.29 13.66
C ARG A 163 -8.31 7.63 13.37
N ALA A 164 -8.05 8.35 12.28
CA ALA A 164 -6.69 8.67 11.85
C ALA A 164 -5.93 9.47 12.92
N SER A 165 -4.61 9.26 12.99
CA SER A 165 -3.73 10.06 13.84
C SER A 165 -3.42 11.41 13.20
N PRO A 166 -3.38 12.51 13.97
CA PRO A 166 -2.82 13.78 13.49
C PRO A 166 -1.29 13.75 13.35
N GLU A 167 -0.59 12.79 13.97
CA GLU A 167 0.87 12.70 14.01
C GLU A 167 1.43 11.78 12.92
N GLU A 168 1.57 12.31 11.71
CA GLU A 168 2.24 11.64 10.60
C GLU A 168 3.77 11.66 10.78
N LEU A 169 4.43 10.54 10.48
CA LEU A 169 5.90 10.44 10.55
C LEU A 169 6.60 10.91 9.28
N VAL A 170 5.87 11.09 8.17
CA VAL A 170 6.42 11.59 6.90
C VAL A 170 6.67 13.10 7.01
N LYS A 171 7.93 13.53 6.84
CA LYS A 171 8.30 14.94 6.80
C LYS A 171 7.81 15.58 5.51
N LYS A 172 6.99 16.63 5.61
CA LYS A 172 6.51 17.40 4.45
C LYS A 172 7.62 18.23 3.79
N GLN A 173 8.56 18.72 4.59
CA GLN A 173 9.77 19.39 4.10
C GLN A 173 10.83 18.35 3.80
N TRP A 174 10.78 17.79 2.60
CA TRP A 174 11.73 16.78 2.14
C TRP A 174 11.99 16.95 0.64
N GLU A 175 13.24 16.78 0.23
CA GLU A 175 13.61 16.72 -1.18
C GLU A 175 13.82 15.25 -1.56
N ARG A 176 13.10 14.79 -2.59
CA ARG A 176 13.22 13.41 -3.06
C ARG A 176 14.65 13.14 -3.51
N ARG A 177 15.29 12.18 -2.85
CA ARG A 177 16.68 11.82 -3.11
C ARG A 177 16.81 10.98 -4.38
N ASP A 178 17.93 11.12 -5.07
CA ASP A 178 18.35 10.16 -6.08
C ASP A 178 18.99 8.94 -5.41
N TYR A 179 18.51 7.75 -5.74
CA TYR A 179 19.06 6.50 -5.24
C TYR A 179 20.05 5.84 -6.20
N LEU A 180 20.30 6.41 -7.39
CA LEU A 180 21.33 5.93 -8.31
C LEU A 180 22.75 6.25 -7.82
N GLY A 181 23.70 5.36 -8.12
CA GLY A 181 25.12 5.51 -7.79
C GLY A 181 25.53 4.92 -6.44
N ASP A 182 26.74 5.24 -6.01
CA ASP A 182 27.31 4.80 -4.72
C ASP A 182 26.89 5.74 -3.58
N ARG A 183 26.45 5.17 -2.46
CA ARG A 183 25.86 5.87 -1.31
C ARG A 183 26.22 5.14 -0.02
N ASN A 184 26.47 5.90 1.04
CA ASN A 184 26.70 5.36 2.38
C ASN A 184 25.38 4.98 3.04
N TRP A 185 25.12 3.68 3.17
CA TRP A 185 23.94 3.12 3.81
C TRP A 185 24.22 2.72 5.28
N LYS A 186 23.18 2.47 6.10
CA LYS A 186 23.26 2.17 7.55
C LYS A 186 24.26 1.06 7.90
N ALA A 187 24.46 0.08 7.03
CA ALA A 187 25.39 -1.01 7.26
C ALA A 187 26.84 -0.56 7.02
N THR A 188 27.60 -0.43 8.11
CA THR A 188 28.98 0.09 8.19
C THR A 188 30.03 -0.74 7.44
N ALA A 189 29.63 -1.67 6.56
CA ALA A 189 30.54 -2.56 5.82
C ALA A 189 30.01 -3.05 4.45
N LEU A 190 28.88 -2.53 3.94
CA LEU A 190 28.30 -2.96 2.66
C LEU A 190 28.09 -1.75 1.73
N LEU A 191 28.82 -1.70 0.61
CA LEU A 191 28.45 -0.85 -0.52
C LEU A 191 27.21 -1.45 -1.20
N VAL A 192 26.18 -0.65 -1.43
CA VAL A 192 25.05 -1.03 -2.30
C VAL A 192 25.16 -0.21 -3.58
N PHE A 193 25.35 -0.91 -4.70
CA PHE A 193 25.36 -0.31 -6.03
C PHE A 193 23.96 -0.37 -6.63
N THR A 194 23.45 0.76 -7.10
CA THR A 194 22.21 0.86 -7.86
C THR A 194 22.52 1.09 -9.34
N PHE A 195 21.81 0.36 -10.21
CA PHE A 195 22.07 0.34 -11.65
C PHE A 195 20.92 0.99 -12.42
N GLN A 196 21.26 1.81 -13.41
CA GLN A 196 20.29 2.31 -14.39
C GLN A 196 20.04 1.25 -15.47
N TRP A 197 18.79 0.82 -15.62
CA TRP A 197 18.37 -0.04 -16.73
C TRP A 197 17.77 0.82 -17.84
N VAL A 198 18.32 0.74 -19.05
CA VAL A 198 17.76 1.41 -20.25
C VAL A 198 16.65 0.52 -20.83
N VAL A 199 15.51 1.11 -21.21
CA VAL A 199 14.23 0.44 -21.56
C VAL A 199 14.27 -0.40 -22.86
N SER A 200 15.44 -0.90 -23.28
CA SER A 200 15.59 -1.81 -24.41
C SER A 200 16.25 -3.13 -23.97
N LYS A 201 15.42 -4.11 -23.63
CA LYS A 201 15.72 -5.56 -23.55
C LYS A 201 16.74 -6.00 -22.47
N GLN A 202 16.25 -6.73 -21.48
CA GLN A 202 17.06 -7.72 -20.78
C GLN A 202 17.21 -8.92 -21.73
N THR A 203 18.44 -9.19 -22.20
CA THR A 203 18.74 -10.39 -22.98
C THR A 203 19.48 -11.35 -22.07
N THR A 204 18.98 -12.58 -21.93
CA THR A 204 19.68 -13.62 -21.17
C THR A 204 20.91 -14.03 -21.98
N TRP A 205 22.11 -13.80 -21.44
CA TRP A 205 23.31 -14.49 -21.91
C TRP A 205 23.28 -15.87 -21.27
N MET A 206 22.92 -16.90 -22.04
CA MET A 206 23.23 -18.28 -21.69
C MET A 206 24.74 -18.45 -21.86
N ILE A 207 25.43 -18.74 -20.76
CA ILE A 207 26.82 -19.21 -20.76
C ILE A 207 26.78 -20.74 -20.72
#